data_AF-A0A964MF99-F1
#
_entry.id   AF-A0A964MF99-F1
#
_cell.length_a   1.000
_cell.length_b   1.000
_cell.length_c   1.000
_cell.angle_alpha   90.00
_cell.angle_beta   90.00
_cell.angle_gamma   90.00
#
_symmetry.space_group_name_H-M   'P 1'
#
loop_
_entity.id
_entity.type
_entity.pdbx_description
1 polymer ?
#
loop_
_entity_poly.entity_id
_entity_poly.type
_entity_poly.pdbx_seq_one_letter_code
_entity_poly.pdbx_strand_id
1 'polypeptide(L)' 'MAYKVTLIPGDGIGPEVAEATLEVLAALKVPIDWDRQELTA' A
#
# COMPACT_ATOMS: atom_id res chain seq x y z
N MET A 1 -11.98 -14.02 -2.12
CA MET A 1 -10.72 -14.02 -2.88
C MET A 1 -10.04 -12.69 -2.63
N ALA A 2 -8.74 -12.70 -2.32
CA ALA A 2 -7.98 -11.48 -2.11
C ALA A 2 -7.30 -11.03 -3.41
N TYR A 3 -7.24 -9.73 -3.64
CA TYR A 3 -6.51 -9.14 -4.76
C TYR A 3 -5.03 -9.06 -4.43
N LYS A 4 -4.16 -9.58 -5.31
CA LYS A 4 -2.72 -9.39 -5.16
C LYS A 4 -2.35 -8.00 -5.66
N VAL A 5 -1.79 -7.18 -4.79
CA VAL A 5 -1.44 -5.79 -5.12
C VAL A 5 -0.02 -5.51 -4.62
N THR A 6 0.81 -5.00 -5.51
CA THR A 6 2.16 -4.53 -5.14
C THR A 6 2.08 -3.08 -4.65
N LEU A 7 2.53 -2.83 -3.42
CA LEU A 7 2.70 -1.50 -2.88
C LEU A 7 4.16 -1.09 -3.00
N ILE A 8 4.40 0.00 -3.73
CA ILE A 8 5.71 0.67 -3.80
C ILE A 8 5.52 2.06 -3.19
N PRO A 9 5.96 2.31 -1.95
CA PRO A 9 5.93 3.65 -1.37
C PRO A 9 6.80 4.59 -2.21
N GLY A 10 6.28 5.77 -2.52
CA GLY A 10 7.04 6.80 -3.23
C GLY A 10 8.02 7.55 -2.30
N ASP A 11 8.71 8.54 -2.84
CA ASP A 11 9.62 9.42 -2.10
C ASP A 11 8.91 10.68 -1.56
N GLY A 12 9.64 11.49 -0.78
CA GLY A 12 9.12 12.73 -0.20
C GLY A 12 8.00 12.42 0.81
N ILE A 13 6.80 12.93 0.55
CA ILE A 13 5.58 12.62 1.36
C ILE A 13 4.92 11.28 0.97
N GLY A 14 5.50 10.56 0.00
CA GLY A 14 4.99 9.31 -0.51
C GLY A 14 4.76 8.22 0.55
N PRO A 15 5.68 8.01 1.52
CA PRO A 15 5.49 7.03 2.57
C PRO A 15 4.28 7.33 3.46
N GLU A 16 4.10 8.59 3.87
CA GLU A 16 2.99 9.00 4.74
C GLU A 16 1.63 8.86 4.05
N VAL A 17 1.56 9.23 2.76
CA VAL A 17 0.32 9.08 1.96
C VAL A 17 0.00 7.60 1.70
N ALA A 18 1.02 6.76 1.49
CA ALA A 18 0.86 5.32 1.32
C ALA A 18 0.27 4.69 2.59
N GLU A 19 0.82 5.00 3.77
CA GLU A 19 0.30 4.49 5.05
C GLU A 19 -1.15 4.93 5.30
N ALA A 20 -1.47 6.22 5.10
CA ALA A 20 -2.84 6.71 5.26
C ALA A 20 -3.83 5.99 4.31
N THR A 21 -3.39 5.66 3.09
CA THR A 21 -4.18 4.88 2.13
C THR A 21 -4.41 3.45 2.62
N LEU A 22 -3.38 2.80 3.17
CA LEU A 22 -3.49 1.45 3.74
C LEU A 22 -4.49 1.41 4.91
N GLU A 23 -4.46 2.42 5.79
CA GLU A 23 -5.41 2.53 6.91
C GLU A 23 -6.86 2.60 6.42
N VAL A 24 -7.13 3.43 5.40
CA VAL A 24 -8.47 3.55 4.79
C VAL A 24 -8.91 2.23 4.16
N LEU A 25 -8.04 1.55 3.40
CA LEU A 25 -8.36 0.28 2.75
C LEU A 25 -8.61 -0.84 3.77
N ALA A 26 -7.85 -0.86 4.87
CA ALA A 26 -8.06 -1.79 5.97
C ALA A 26 -9.40 -1.53 6.68
N ALA A 27 -9.74 -0.27 6.96
CA ALA A 27 -11.03 0.11 7.55
C ALA A 27 -12.22 -0.28 6.68
N LEU A 28 -12.08 -0.17 5.36
CA LEU A 28 -13.07 -0.62 4.37
C LEU A 28 -13.12 -2.15 4.20
N LYS A 29 -12.21 -2.90 4.84
CA LYS A 29 -12.09 -4.36 4.75
C LYS A 29 -11.94 -4.86 3.32
N VAL A 30 -11.22 -4.10 2.48
CA VAL A 30 -10.92 -4.53 1.11
C VAL A 30 -10.02 -5.76 1.18
N PRO A 31 -10.38 -6.89 0.55
CA PRO A 31 -9.60 -8.12 0.64
C PRO A 31 -8.37 -8.01 -0.26
N ILE A 32 -7.28 -7.45 0.26
CA ILE A 32 -6.01 -7.25 -0.47
C ILE A 32 -4.91 -8.11 0.18
N ASP A 33 -4.12 -8.75 -0.67
CA ASP A 33 -2.86 -9.43 -0.35
C ASP A 33 -1.72 -8.52 -0.82
N TRP A 34 -1.04 -7.88 0.14
CA TRP A 34 -0.05 -6.84 -0.12
C TRP A 34 1.34 -7.43 -0.34
N ASP A 35 1.92 -7.11 -1.49
CA ASP A 35 3.33 -7.32 -1.79
C ASP A 35 4.07 -5.98 -1.70
N ARG A 36 4.78 -5.73 -0.60
CA ARG A 36 5.46 -4.44 -0.40
C ARG A 36 6.86 -4.50 -0.99
N GLN A 37 7.17 -3.55 -1.86
CA GLN A 37 8.46 -3.42 -2.54
C GLN A 37 9.03 -2.02 -2.29
N GLU A 38 10.35 -1.90 -2.32
CA GLU A 38 11.05 -0.61 -2.26
C GLU A 38 11.47 -0.20 -3.68
N LEU A 39 11.41 1.10 -3.97
CA LEU A 39 11.94 1.63 -5.22
C LEU A 39 13.46 1.62 -5.15
N THR A 40 14.10 0.60 -5.69
CA THR A 40 15.55 0.60 -5.92
C THR A 40 15.84 1.15 -7.32
N ALA A 41 16.69 2.18 -7.39
CA ALA A 41 17.24 2.72 -8.64
C ALA A 41 18.26 1.77 -9.28
#